data_AF-A0A950XTY5-F1
#
_entry.id   AF-A0A950XTY5-F1
#
_cell.length_a   1.000
_cell.length_b   1.000
_cell.length_c   1.000
_cell.angle_alpha   90.00
_cell.angle_beta   90.00
_cell.angle_gamma   90.00
#
_symmetry.space_group_name_H-M   'P 1'
#
loop_
_entity.id
_entity.type
_entity.pdbx_description
1 polymer ?
#
loop_
_entity_poly.entity_id
_entity_poly.type
_entity_poly.pdbx_seq_one_letter_code
_entity_poly.pdbx_strand_id
1 'polypeptide(L)'
;MEVGLFPNPYRPGIGLRPRREAQRPLLPQHARHCPVLEAGSTVGFLVHPPLAEKETFQIGYEGEGRYQFIYSVNAKGNKWDPVFTVTYMLPVGGIGATKREIKVHIQDTPQTREIAHLMPGMFIAQDDLGTPAGAVTLRGAWNFQTPQGWDTVYTPIFNMIERPLAPMLVIRVETDWYVHDSEFRYVLQPGETISASHSMPIGQVIFMPREEITFRDGTPEEIAARHQASQAFYDEKARTKVKTSYGVEYSPHYQRTSRQMKAPAEPE
;
A
#
# COMPACT_ATOMS: atom_id res chain seq x y z
N MET A 1 -9.71 20.08 -9.83
CA MET A 1 -9.26 20.12 -8.43
C MET A 1 -7.83 19.64 -8.37
N GLU A 2 -6.98 20.32 -7.60
CA GLU A 2 -5.55 20.01 -7.50
C GLU A 2 -5.19 19.66 -6.05
N VAL A 3 -4.36 18.63 -5.87
CA VAL A 3 -3.78 18.24 -4.58
C VAL A 3 -2.32 18.69 -4.58
N GLY A 4 -1.92 19.45 -3.56
CA GLY A 4 -0.54 19.86 -3.36
C GLY A 4 0.35 18.65 -3.07
N LEU A 5 1.49 18.58 -3.74
CA LEU A 5 2.42 17.46 -3.64
C LEU A 5 3.78 17.96 -3.13
N PHE A 6 4.20 17.48 -1.97
CA PHE A 6 5.40 17.94 -1.27
C PHE A 6 6.41 16.79 -1.11
N PRO A 7 7.71 17.01 -1.32
CA PRO A 7 8.70 15.96 -1.10
C PRO A 7 8.78 15.59 0.38
N ASN A 8 9.11 14.34 0.68
CA ASN A 8 9.38 13.90 2.05
C ASN A 8 10.50 14.78 2.68
N PRO A 9 10.26 15.40 3.85
CA PRO A 9 11.22 16.33 4.46
C PRO A 9 12.50 15.64 4.96
N TYR A 10 12.43 14.36 5.30
CA TYR A 10 13.58 13.57 5.76
C TYR A 10 14.48 13.13 4.61
N ARG A 11 13.96 13.09 3.38
CA ARG A 11 14.73 12.69 2.21
C ARG A 11 14.20 13.33 0.92
N PRO A 12 14.36 14.66 0.75
CA PRO A 12 13.73 15.40 -0.33
C PRO A 12 14.30 15.00 -1.70
N GLY A 13 13.43 14.92 -2.70
CA GLY A 13 13.81 14.66 -4.10
C GLY A 13 14.18 13.20 -4.42
N ILE A 14 14.06 12.27 -3.47
CA ILE A 14 14.35 10.85 -3.67
C ILE A 14 13.06 10.03 -3.57
N GLY A 15 12.90 9.07 -4.49
CA GLY A 15 11.72 8.20 -4.59
C GLY A 15 10.78 8.60 -5.72
N LEU A 16 9.96 7.64 -6.17
CA LEU A 16 9.04 7.84 -7.29
C LEU A 16 7.87 8.75 -6.90
N ARG A 17 7.41 9.57 -7.85
CA ARG A 17 6.16 10.31 -7.71
C ARG A 17 4.97 9.35 -7.60
N PRO A 18 3.92 9.71 -6.85
CA PRO A 18 2.70 8.91 -6.81
C PRO A 18 2.12 8.75 -8.21
N ARG A 19 1.69 7.54 -8.54
CA ARG A 19 1.14 7.25 -9.88
C ARG A 19 -0.05 6.31 -9.79
N ARG A 20 -0.97 6.43 -10.74
CA ARG A 20 -2.02 5.45 -10.94
C ARG A 20 -1.46 4.32 -11.78
N GLU A 21 -1.58 3.09 -11.30
CA GLU A 21 -1.28 1.92 -12.10
C GLU A 21 -2.56 1.18 -12.43
N ALA A 22 -2.89 1.19 -13.73
CA ALA A 22 -3.98 0.42 -14.31
C ALA A 22 -3.57 -1.02 -14.64
N GLN A 23 -2.33 -1.41 -14.36
CA GLN A 23 -1.85 -2.76 -14.63
C GLN A 23 -2.54 -3.72 -13.66
N ARG A 24 -3.14 -4.78 -14.21
CA ARG A 24 -3.87 -5.77 -13.42
C ARG A 24 -2.89 -6.46 -12.48
N PRO A 25 -3.12 -6.46 -11.16
CA PRO A 25 -2.47 -7.45 -10.31
C PRO A 25 -2.88 -8.84 -10.81
N LEU A 26 -1.93 -9.77 -10.87
CA LEU A 26 -2.18 -11.17 -11.24
C LEU A 26 -3.01 -11.85 -10.15
N LEU A 27 -4.31 -11.59 -10.10
CA LEU A 27 -5.19 -12.14 -9.09
C LEU A 27 -5.09 -13.69 -9.08
N PRO A 28 -4.91 -14.32 -7.90
CA PRO A 28 -4.97 -15.76 -7.77
C PRO A 28 -6.27 -16.29 -8.36
N GLN A 29 -6.24 -17.50 -8.93
CA GLN A 29 -7.40 -18.07 -9.62
C GLN A 29 -8.68 -18.09 -8.77
N HIS A 30 -8.56 -18.24 -7.44
CA HIS A 30 -9.69 -18.23 -6.51
C HIS A 30 -10.40 -16.86 -6.40
N ALA A 31 -9.70 -15.75 -6.64
CA ALA A 31 -10.31 -14.41 -6.64
C ALA A 31 -11.21 -14.15 -7.85
N ARG A 32 -11.19 -15.02 -8.88
CA ARG A 32 -12.07 -14.92 -10.07
C ARG A 32 -13.53 -15.31 -9.79
N HIS A 33 -13.82 -15.83 -8.59
CA HIS A 33 -15.15 -16.27 -8.18
C HIS A 33 -15.91 -15.26 -7.29
N CYS A 34 -15.23 -14.26 -6.74
CA CYS A 34 -15.85 -13.13 -6.02
C CYS A 34 -16.20 -12.00 -7.02
N PRO A 35 -17.20 -11.13 -6.76
CA PRO A 35 -17.33 -9.88 -7.52
C PRO A 35 -16.02 -9.10 -7.36
N VAL A 36 -15.24 -9.06 -8.44
CA VAL A 36 -13.84 -8.69 -8.39
C VAL A 36 -13.73 -7.17 -8.35
N LEU A 37 -12.99 -6.64 -7.38
CA LEU A 37 -12.48 -5.28 -7.46
C LEU A 37 -11.38 -5.28 -8.54
N GLU A 38 -11.78 -5.08 -9.81
CA GLU A 38 -10.98 -5.39 -11.00
C GLU A 38 -9.64 -4.65 -11.08
N ALA A 39 -9.49 -3.54 -10.35
CA ALA A 39 -8.28 -2.73 -10.30
C ALA A 39 -8.24 -1.86 -9.03
N GLY A 40 -8.10 -2.45 -7.84
CA GLY A 40 -8.05 -1.71 -6.57
C GLY A 40 -6.96 -0.66 -6.51
N SER A 41 -5.81 -0.95 -7.11
CA SER A 41 -4.71 -0.01 -7.33
C SER A 41 -5.13 1.27 -8.09
N THR A 42 -6.24 1.25 -8.85
CA THR A 42 -6.73 2.40 -9.61
C THR A 42 -7.69 3.29 -8.85
N VAL A 43 -8.18 2.86 -7.68
CA VAL A 43 -9.06 3.66 -6.81
C VAL A 43 -8.33 4.91 -6.30
N GLY A 44 -7.01 4.87 -6.26
CA GLY A 44 -6.16 5.94 -5.74
C GLY A 44 -4.81 6.01 -6.45
N PHE A 45 -3.86 6.70 -5.83
CA PHE A 45 -2.48 6.78 -6.29
C PHE A 45 -1.60 5.86 -5.46
N LEU A 46 -0.72 5.11 -6.10
CA LEU A 46 0.27 4.28 -5.42
C LEU A 46 1.43 5.14 -4.95
N VAL A 47 1.82 4.96 -3.69
CA VAL A 47 2.89 5.73 -3.04
C VAL A 47 4.10 4.83 -2.83
N HIS A 48 5.29 5.38 -3.12
CA HIS A 48 6.56 4.67 -3.13
C HIS A 48 7.43 5.14 -1.96
N PRO A 49 8.36 4.29 -1.48
CA PRO A 49 9.29 4.68 -0.42
C PRO A 49 10.29 5.73 -0.94
N PRO A 50 10.90 6.54 -0.05
CA PRO A 50 11.94 7.49 -0.43
C PRO A 50 13.28 6.78 -0.72
N LEU A 51 13.30 5.83 -1.65
CA LEU A 51 14.48 5.06 -2.04
C LEU A 51 14.98 5.48 -3.42
N ALA A 52 16.29 5.52 -3.62
CA ALA A 52 16.89 5.58 -4.95
C ALA A 52 16.88 4.19 -5.62
N GLU A 53 17.07 4.14 -6.94
CA GLU A 53 16.94 2.92 -7.77
C GLU A 53 17.74 1.70 -7.25
N LYS A 54 18.90 1.96 -6.64
CA LYS A 54 19.82 0.92 -6.16
C LYS A 54 19.78 0.74 -4.65
N GLU A 55 18.65 1.08 -4.03
CA GLU A 55 18.45 0.99 -2.59
C GLU A 55 17.23 0.11 -2.27
N THR A 56 17.34 -0.60 -1.16
CA THR A 56 16.25 -1.42 -0.61
C THR A 56 16.36 -1.42 0.90
N PHE A 57 15.22 -1.60 1.57
CA PHE A 57 15.23 -1.94 2.99
C PHE A 57 14.30 -3.11 3.28
N GLN A 58 14.55 -3.75 4.41
CA GLN A 58 13.69 -4.76 4.98
C GLN A 58 13.42 -4.40 6.43
N ILE A 59 12.19 -4.62 6.88
CA ILE A 59 11.82 -4.51 8.29
C ILE A 59 11.02 -5.74 8.70
N GLY A 60 11.57 -6.49 9.65
CA GLY A 60 10.96 -7.68 10.21
C GLY A 60 10.59 -7.51 11.67
N TYR A 61 9.58 -8.26 12.09
CA TYR A 61 9.20 -8.39 13.49
C TYR A 61 9.56 -9.80 13.97
N GLU A 62 10.50 -9.91 14.90
CA GLU A 62 10.94 -11.22 15.42
C GLU A 62 10.02 -11.75 16.53
N GLY A 63 9.17 -10.89 17.09
CA GLY A 63 8.39 -11.16 18.31
C GLY A 63 8.93 -10.40 19.52
N GLU A 64 8.16 -10.38 20.61
CA GLU A 64 8.59 -9.84 21.93
C GLU A 64 9.16 -8.40 21.88
N GLY A 65 8.62 -7.56 21.00
CA GLY A 65 9.05 -6.17 20.86
C GLY A 65 10.37 -5.99 20.08
N ARG A 66 10.89 -7.05 19.46
CA ARG A 66 12.11 -7.02 18.66
C ARG A 66 11.82 -6.83 17.18
N TYR A 67 12.40 -5.78 16.61
CA TYR A 67 12.29 -5.44 15.18
C TYR A 67 13.67 -5.34 14.57
N GLN A 68 13.81 -5.85 13.35
CA GLN A 68 15.07 -5.80 12.61
C GLN A 68 14.88 -5.03 11.32
N PHE A 69 15.57 -3.90 11.20
CA PHE A 69 15.66 -3.11 9.99
C PHE A 69 16.99 -3.38 9.29
N ILE A 70 16.97 -3.71 8.01
CA ILE A 70 18.17 -3.94 7.19
C ILE A 70 18.13 -2.98 6.02
N TYR A 71 19.19 -2.21 5.82
CA TYR A 71 19.35 -1.37 4.64
C TYR A 71 20.44 -1.95 3.74
N SER A 72 20.13 -2.07 2.45
CA SER A 72 21.02 -2.69 1.46
C SER A 72 21.07 -1.85 0.19
N VAL A 73 22.20 -1.94 -0.51
CA VAL A 73 22.41 -1.26 -1.80
C VAL A 73 22.84 -2.26 -2.87
N ASN A 74 22.49 -1.99 -4.11
CA ASN A 74 22.91 -2.76 -5.27
C ASN A 74 23.76 -1.90 -6.22
N ALA A 75 24.94 -1.48 -5.74
CA ALA A 75 25.82 -0.57 -6.48
C ALA A 75 26.18 -1.08 -7.89
N LYS A 76 26.42 -2.40 -8.00
CA LYS A 76 26.91 -3.08 -9.21
C LYS A 76 25.83 -3.77 -10.05
N GLY A 77 24.56 -3.73 -9.64
CA GLY A 77 23.44 -4.36 -10.35
C GLY A 77 23.23 -5.85 -10.05
N ASN A 78 24.23 -6.57 -9.55
CA ASN A 78 24.20 -8.03 -9.47
C ASN A 78 23.76 -8.60 -8.10
N LYS A 79 23.85 -7.82 -7.02
CA LYS A 79 23.60 -8.30 -5.66
C LYS A 79 23.22 -7.14 -4.73
N TRP A 80 22.25 -7.40 -3.86
CA TRP A 80 21.95 -6.53 -2.72
C TRP A 80 22.94 -6.82 -1.59
N ASP A 81 23.83 -5.86 -1.32
CA ASP A 81 24.77 -5.95 -0.22
C ASP A 81 24.25 -5.13 0.96
N PRO A 82 24.09 -5.73 2.16
CA PRO A 82 23.66 -5.00 3.34
C PRO A 82 24.73 -3.99 3.74
N VAL A 83 24.30 -2.78 4.04
CA VAL A 83 25.17 -1.69 4.53
C VAL A 83 25.17 -1.68 6.05
N PHE A 84 23.98 -1.74 6.66
CA PHE A 84 23.81 -1.83 8.10
C PHE A 84 22.51 -2.54 8.47
N THR A 85 22.47 -3.06 9.69
CA THR A 85 21.28 -3.60 10.35
C THR A 85 21.07 -2.85 11.65
N VAL A 86 19.82 -2.48 11.91
CA VAL A 86 19.37 -1.89 13.16
C VAL A 86 18.37 -2.82 13.82
N THR A 87 18.67 -3.25 15.04
CA THR A 87 17.74 -4.01 15.87
C THR A 87 17.13 -3.06 16.90
N TYR A 88 15.81 -2.89 16.86
CA TYR A 88 15.05 -2.20 17.88
C TYR A 88 14.53 -3.23 18.88
N MET A 89 14.74 -2.97 20.15
CA MET A 89 14.15 -3.73 21.25
C MET A 89 13.24 -2.80 22.04
N LEU A 90 11.94 -2.92 21.80
CA LEU A 90 10.91 -2.15 22.47
C LEU A 90 10.61 -2.77 23.85
N PRO A 91 10.26 -1.95 24.85
CA PRO A 91 9.81 -2.46 26.14
C PRO A 91 8.46 -3.19 26.00
N VAL A 92 8.45 -4.48 26.35
CA VAL A 92 7.21 -5.26 26.41
C VAL A 92 6.34 -4.74 27.56
N GLY A 93 5.08 -4.40 27.27
CA GLY A 93 4.15 -3.84 28.26
C GLY A 93 4.25 -2.32 28.48
N GLY A 94 5.00 -1.60 27.65
CA GLY A 94 5.01 -0.13 27.63
C GLY A 94 5.83 0.53 28.74
N ILE A 95 6.59 -0.24 29.52
CA ILE A 95 7.44 0.27 30.61
C ILE A 95 8.92 0.00 30.28
N GLY A 96 9.69 1.05 30.05
CA GLY A 96 11.14 0.97 29.82
C GLY A 96 11.62 1.85 28.65
N ALA A 97 12.92 1.80 28.37
CA ALA A 97 13.52 2.52 27.24
C ALA A 97 13.68 1.60 26.03
N THR A 98 13.39 2.13 24.84
CA THR A 98 13.73 1.47 23.58
C THR A 98 15.24 1.38 23.45
N LYS A 99 15.74 0.16 23.26
CA LYS A 99 17.16 -0.07 22.95
C LYS A 99 17.34 -0.24 21.46
N ARG A 100 18.49 0.24 20.97
CA ARG A 100 18.87 0.16 19.57
C ARG A 100 20.27 -0.41 19.43
N GLU A 101 20.39 -1.49 18.69
CA GLU A 101 21.67 -2.10 18.36
C GLU A 101 21.95 -1.92 16.87
N ILE A 102 23.14 -1.43 16.54
CA ILE A 102 23.56 -1.17 15.16
C ILE A 102 24.69 -2.12 14.80
N LYS A 103 24.51 -2.85 13.71
CA LYS A 103 25.55 -3.66 13.08
C LYS A 103 25.87 -3.08 11.71
N VAL A 104 27.09 -2.57 11.53
CA VAL A 104 27.58 -2.11 10.23
C VAL A 104 28.22 -3.29 9.49
N HIS A 105 27.90 -3.46 8.21
CA HIS A 105 28.40 -4.56 7.38
C HIS A 105 29.46 -4.12 6.36
N ILE A 106 29.68 -2.81 6.25
CA ILE A 106 30.77 -2.20 5.49
C ILE A 106 31.88 -1.72 6.42
N GLN A 107 32.87 -0.99 5.89
CA GLN A 107 33.91 -0.39 6.72
C GLN A 107 33.30 0.46 7.84
N ASP A 108 33.55 0.06 9.07
CA ASP A 108 32.99 0.68 10.27
C ASP A 108 33.73 1.99 10.58
N THR A 109 33.13 3.10 10.14
CA THR A 109 33.59 4.46 10.41
C THR A 109 32.56 5.21 11.26
N PRO A 110 32.98 6.25 12.02
CA PRO A 110 32.04 7.10 12.77
C PRO A 110 30.89 7.62 11.90
N GLN A 111 31.18 7.99 10.65
CA GLN A 111 30.19 8.47 9.69
C GLN A 111 29.18 7.37 9.32
N THR A 112 29.64 6.14 9.07
CA THR A 112 28.73 5.03 8.75
C THR A 112 27.82 4.66 9.92
N ARG A 113 28.29 4.78 11.17
CA ARG A 113 27.46 4.57 12.36
C ARG A 113 26.41 5.66 12.55
N GLU A 114 26.78 6.92 12.33
CA GLU A 114 25.86 8.05 12.38
C GLU A 114 24.76 7.92 11.32
N ILE A 115 25.13 7.56 10.09
CA ILE A 115 24.17 7.27 9.02
C ILE A 115 23.25 6.11 9.44
N ALA A 116 23.78 5.01 9.95
CA ALA A 116 22.98 3.87 10.42
C ALA A 116 22.05 4.24 11.58
N HIS A 117 22.35 5.29 12.34
CA HIS A 117 21.49 5.84 13.39
C HIS A 117 20.35 6.71 12.80
N LEU A 118 20.64 7.59 11.85
CA LEU A 118 19.64 8.55 11.37
C LEU A 118 18.76 7.97 10.25
N MET A 119 19.36 7.20 9.35
CA MET A 119 18.75 6.83 8.08
C MET A 119 17.45 6.02 8.18
N PRO A 120 17.27 5.08 9.13
CA PRO A 120 15.99 4.39 9.25
C PRO A 120 14.79 5.32 9.48
N GLY A 121 14.98 6.45 10.17
CA GLY A 121 13.91 7.44 10.41
C GLY A 121 13.38 8.09 9.13
N MET A 122 14.13 8.00 8.03
CA MET A 122 13.69 8.45 6.71
C MET A 122 12.65 7.51 6.09
N PHE A 123 12.66 6.23 6.49
CA PHE A 123 11.85 5.16 5.88
C PHE A 123 10.72 4.68 6.77
N ILE A 124 10.89 4.77 8.09
CA ILE A 124 9.92 4.30 9.08
C ILE A 124 9.68 5.35 10.16
N ALA A 125 8.47 5.43 10.70
CA ALA A 125 8.22 6.17 11.93
C ALA A 125 8.59 5.29 13.13
N GLN A 126 9.79 5.51 13.68
CA GLN A 126 10.36 4.68 14.75
C GLN A 126 9.53 4.74 16.04
N ASP A 127 8.94 5.90 16.33
CA ASP A 127 8.15 6.14 17.54
C ASP A 127 6.80 5.39 17.52
N ASP A 128 6.32 5.00 16.33
CA ASP A 128 5.09 4.24 16.14
C ASP A 128 5.30 2.72 16.23
N LEU A 129 6.56 2.25 16.27
CA LEU A 129 6.83 0.81 16.29
C LEU A 129 6.15 0.15 17.49
N GLY A 130 5.48 -0.98 17.23
CA GLY A 130 4.84 -1.76 18.30
C GLY A 130 3.55 -1.17 18.88
N THR A 131 2.95 -0.15 18.23
CA THR A 131 1.64 0.38 18.62
C THR A 131 0.59 0.16 17.52
N PRO A 132 -0.13 -0.99 17.50
CA PRO A 132 -0.07 -2.14 18.43
C PRO A 132 1.12 -3.09 18.18
N ALA A 133 1.32 -4.13 19.00
CA ALA A 133 2.41 -5.09 18.82
C ALA A 133 2.47 -5.65 17.39
N GLY A 134 3.67 -5.69 16.80
CA GLY A 134 3.87 -6.00 15.39
C GLY A 134 3.76 -4.80 14.45
N ALA A 135 3.27 -3.64 14.91
CA ALA A 135 3.08 -2.47 14.05
C ALA A 135 4.41 -1.90 13.53
N VAL A 136 4.38 -1.52 12.26
CA VAL A 136 5.42 -0.83 11.51
C VAL A 136 4.75 0.24 10.66
N THR A 137 5.23 1.48 10.78
CA THR A 137 4.78 2.62 9.96
C THR A 137 5.83 2.94 8.90
N LEU A 138 5.49 2.79 7.62
CA LEU A 138 6.36 3.12 6.49
C LEU A 138 6.09 4.55 6.01
N ARG A 139 7.15 5.30 5.67
CA ARG A 139 7.08 6.67 5.16
C ARG A 139 7.12 6.72 3.63
N GLY A 140 6.22 7.48 3.04
CA GLY A 140 6.18 7.76 1.59
C GLY A 140 7.26 8.76 1.15
N ALA A 141 7.62 8.74 -0.14
CA ALA A 141 8.52 9.71 -0.76
C ALA A 141 7.88 11.11 -0.93
N TRP A 142 6.55 11.18 -0.89
CA TRP A 142 5.79 12.39 -1.11
C TRP A 142 4.63 12.50 -0.13
N ASN A 143 4.35 13.73 0.27
CA ASN A 143 3.29 14.15 1.18
C ASN A 143 2.22 14.95 0.43
N PHE A 144 1.01 14.99 0.97
CA PHE A 144 -0.17 15.53 0.29
C PHE A 144 -0.83 16.65 1.09
N GLN A 145 -1.29 17.68 0.38
CA GLN A 145 -2.20 18.70 0.90
C GLN A 145 -3.44 18.75 0.02
N THR A 146 -4.59 18.39 0.57
CA THR A 146 -5.86 18.50 -0.15
C THR A 146 -6.39 19.93 -0.12
N PRO A 147 -7.32 20.32 -1.01
CA PRO A 147 -8.07 21.55 -0.85
C PRO A 147 -9.02 21.46 0.35
N GLN A 148 -9.55 22.61 0.78
CA GLN A 148 -10.52 22.68 1.87
C GLN A 148 -11.72 21.74 1.66
N GLY A 149 -12.10 21.03 2.72
CA GLY A 149 -13.24 20.11 2.70
C GLY A 149 -12.95 18.78 2.03
N TRP A 150 -11.68 18.41 1.89
CA TRP A 150 -11.25 17.11 1.36
C TRP A 150 -10.35 16.38 2.37
N ASP A 151 -10.39 15.07 2.28
CA ASP A 151 -9.57 14.17 3.09
C ASP A 151 -8.63 13.35 2.24
N THR A 152 -7.50 13.04 2.86
CA THR A 152 -6.55 12.05 2.37
C THR A 152 -6.74 10.76 3.14
N VAL A 153 -7.08 9.67 2.45
CA VAL A 153 -7.20 8.33 3.02
C VAL A 153 -5.99 7.52 2.60
N TYR A 154 -5.13 7.19 3.57
CA TYR A 154 -4.00 6.29 3.41
C TYR A 154 -4.46 4.86 3.63
N THR A 155 -4.18 4.00 2.66
CA THR A 155 -4.59 2.60 2.68
C THR A 155 -3.43 1.67 2.32
N PRO A 156 -3.56 0.37 2.66
CA PRO A 156 -2.97 -0.70 1.85
C PRO A 156 -3.06 -0.44 0.36
N ILE A 157 -2.12 -1.01 -0.38
CA ILE A 157 -2.36 -1.28 -1.79
C ILE A 157 -3.50 -2.30 -1.89
N PHE A 158 -4.63 -1.88 -2.45
CA PHE A 158 -5.72 -2.80 -2.71
C PHE A 158 -5.28 -3.85 -3.74
N ASN A 159 -5.72 -5.10 -3.53
CA ASN A 159 -5.34 -6.27 -4.34
C ASN A 159 -3.88 -6.73 -4.18
N MET A 160 -3.27 -6.57 -3.00
CA MET A 160 -2.07 -7.36 -2.65
C MET A 160 -2.41 -8.86 -2.63
N ILE A 161 -1.78 -9.60 -3.54
CA ILE A 161 -2.01 -11.04 -3.78
C ILE A 161 -0.93 -11.93 -3.16
N GLU A 162 0.21 -11.35 -2.78
CA GLU A 162 1.35 -12.06 -2.23
C GLU A 162 1.24 -12.13 -0.70
N ARG A 163 1.35 -13.36 -0.17
CA ARG A 163 1.44 -13.63 1.27
C ARG A 163 2.91 -13.51 1.71
N PRO A 164 3.18 -13.14 2.98
CA PRO A 164 2.22 -12.85 4.05
C PRO A 164 1.51 -11.49 3.92
N LEU A 165 0.20 -11.48 4.20
CA LEU A 165 -0.58 -10.25 4.35
C LEU A 165 -0.43 -9.78 5.80
N ALA A 166 0.54 -8.92 6.06
CA ALA A 166 0.55 -8.17 7.32
C ALA A 166 -0.74 -7.34 7.39
N PRO A 167 -1.61 -7.52 8.41
CA PRO A 167 -2.81 -6.70 8.56
C PRO A 167 -2.46 -5.21 8.55
N MET A 168 -3.19 -4.40 7.80
CA MET A 168 -2.91 -2.97 7.67
C MET A 168 -4.01 -2.13 8.28
N LEU A 169 -3.64 -0.97 8.79
CA LEU A 169 -4.58 0.03 9.30
C LEU A 169 -4.87 1.05 8.20
N VAL A 170 -6.16 1.27 7.90
CA VAL A 170 -6.62 2.37 7.05
C VAL A 170 -6.67 3.63 7.90
N ILE A 171 -6.06 4.71 7.42
CA ILE A 171 -5.93 5.97 8.16
C ILE A 171 -6.53 7.09 7.31
N ARG A 172 -7.54 7.77 7.85
CA ARG A 172 -8.06 9.02 7.28
C ARG A 172 -7.37 10.20 7.96
N VAL A 173 -6.86 11.13 7.16
CA VAL A 173 -6.20 12.34 7.63
C VAL A 173 -6.77 13.54 6.89
N GLU A 174 -7.15 14.55 7.66
CA GLU A 174 -7.53 15.87 7.15
C GLU A 174 -6.25 16.64 6.82
N THR A 175 -5.93 16.79 5.53
CA THR A 175 -4.70 17.46 5.09
C THR A 175 -4.96 18.80 4.41
N ASP A 176 -6.15 19.36 4.61
CA ASP A 176 -6.57 20.58 3.93
C ASP A 176 -6.04 21.87 4.56
N TRP A 177 -5.76 21.85 5.86
CA TRP A 177 -5.16 22.96 6.59
C TRP A 177 -3.64 22.81 6.81
N TYR A 178 -3.07 21.60 6.66
CA TYR A 178 -1.63 21.35 6.80
C TYR A 178 -1.17 20.04 6.14
N VAL A 179 0.11 19.97 5.76
CA VAL A 179 0.73 18.80 5.13
C VAL A 179 1.13 17.78 6.20
N HIS A 180 0.62 16.56 6.11
CA HIS A 180 1.07 15.45 6.95
C HIS A 180 2.10 14.56 6.24
N ASP A 181 2.97 13.93 7.02
CA ASP A 181 3.83 12.86 6.51
C ASP A 181 2.97 11.69 6.02
N SER A 182 3.24 11.22 4.80
CA SER A 182 2.58 10.05 4.25
C SER A 182 3.06 8.81 4.99
N GLU A 183 2.17 8.23 5.79
CA GLU A 183 2.46 7.09 6.66
C GLU A 183 1.52 5.91 6.39
N PHE A 184 2.10 4.73 6.17
CA PHE A 184 1.38 3.50 5.87
C PHE A 184 1.66 2.46 6.94
N ARG A 185 0.61 2.02 7.66
CA ARG A 185 0.75 1.17 8.85
C ARG A 185 0.42 -0.28 8.55
N TYR A 186 1.37 -1.14 8.88
CA TYR A 186 1.32 -2.60 8.76
C TYR A 186 1.50 -3.22 10.14
N VAL A 187 0.87 -4.35 10.41
CA VAL A 187 1.01 -5.13 11.64
C VAL A 187 1.61 -6.47 11.26
N LEU A 188 2.88 -6.68 11.58
CA LEU A 188 3.59 -7.93 11.31
C LEU A 188 3.28 -8.97 12.37
N GLN A 189 3.12 -10.23 11.95
CA GLN A 189 3.23 -11.37 12.85
C GLN A 189 4.71 -11.69 13.15
N PRO A 190 5.02 -12.36 14.28
CA PRO A 190 6.37 -12.82 14.54
C PRO A 190 6.92 -13.67 13.38
N GLY A 191 8.11 -13.32 12.88
CA GLY A 191 8.76 -13.92 11.73
C GLY A 191 8.41 -13.27 10.38
N GLU A 192 7.42 -12.37 10.32
CA GLU A 192 7.10 -11.65 9.08
C GLU A 192 8.07 -10.49 8.82
N THR A 193 8.33 -10.26 7.54
CA THR A 193 9.19 -9.18 7.06
C THR A 193 8.52 -8.47 5.89
N ILE A 194 8.54 -7.14 5.91
CA ILE A 194 8.24 -6.31 4.74
C ILE A 194 9.56 -5.90 4.11
N SER A 195 9.66 -6.08 2.79
CA SER A 195 10.72 -5.47 1.98
C SER A 195 10.17 -4.24 1.27
N ALA A 196 11.01 -3.29 0.93
CA ALA A 196 10.66 -2.12 0.13
C ALA A 196 11.80 -1.76 -0.81
N SER A 197 11.47 -1.49 -2.08
CA SER A 197 12.42 -1.11 -3.12
C SER A 197 11.92 0.12 -3.87
N HIS A 198 12.80 0.76 -4.64
CA HIS A 198 12.49 1.99 -5.39
C HIS A 198 11.18 1.94 -6.20
N SER A 199 10.95 0.84 -6.92
CA SER A 199 9.79 0.68 -7.80
C SER A 199 8.60 -0.03 -7.15
N MET A 200 8.74 -0.47 -5.89
CA MET A 200 7.68 -1.17 -5.20
C MET A 200 6.86 -0.19 -4.35
N PRO A 201 5.55 -0.07 -4.60
CA PRO A 201 4.70 0.76 -3.76
C PRO A 201 4.63 0.20 -2.34
N ILE A 202 4.48 1.09 -1.36
CA ILE A 202 4.35 0.79 0.06
C ILE A 202 2.97 1.17 0.60
N GLY A 203 2.06 1.58 -0.28
CA GLY A 203 0.74 2.07 0.11
C GLY A 203 0.00 2.73 -1.03
N GLN A 204 -1.23 3.11 -0.75
CA GLN A 204 -2.12 3.78 -1.69
C GLN A 204 -2.83 4.94 -0.99
N VAL A 205 -3.06 6.02 -1.73
CA VAL A 205 -3.77 7.20 -1.25
C VAL A 205 -5.01 7.48 -2.08
N ILE A 206 -6.11 7.79 -1.41
CA ILE A 206 -7.40 8.15 -2.02
C ILE A 206 -7.79 9.54 -1.48
N PHE A 207 -8.28 10.39 -2.37
CA PHE A 207 -8.74 11.73 -2.00
C PHE A 207 -10.26 11.75 -2.05
N MET A 208 -10.91 12.18 -0.97
CA MET A 208 -12.37 12.15 -0.83
C MET A 208 -12.91 13.53 -0.43
N PRO A 209 -13.97 14.03 -1.08
CA PRO A 209 -14.68 15.22 -0.60
C PRO A 209 -15.47 14.89 0.68
N ARG A 210 -15.57 15.86 1.58
CA ARG A 210 -16.47 15.82 2.74
C ARG A 210 -17.87 16.26 2.34
N GLU A 211 -18.47 15.52 1.41
CA GLU A 211 -19.85 15.74 0.99
C GLU A 211 -20.81 15.02 1.95
N GLU A 212 -21.90 15.70 2.33
CA GLU A 212 -23.00 15.06 3.06
C GLU A 212 -23.76 14.14 2.12
N ILE A 213 -23.85 12.87 2.49
CA ILE A 213 -24.56 11.85 1.71
C ILE A 213 -25.79 11.43 2.51
N THR A 214 -26.98 11.62 1.93
CA THR A 214 -28.22 11.11 2.49
C THR A 214 -28.55 9.75 1.90
N PHE A 215 -28.95 8.81 2.75
CA PHE A 215 -29.47 7.52 2.31
C PHE A 215 -30.97 7.61 2.04
N ARG A 216 -31.43 6.95 0.98
CA ARG A 216 -32.85 6.70 0.73
C ARG A 216 -33.08 5.22 0.48
N ASP A 217 -34.26 4.75 0.84
CA ASP A 217 -34.69 3.42 0.47
C ASP A 217 -34.92 3.33 -1.05
N GLY A 218 -34.66 2.15 -1.61
CA GLY A 218 -35.02 1.83 -2.99
C GLY A 218 -36.53 1.66 -3.10
N THR A 219 -37.15 2.16 -4.17
CA THR A 219 -38.58 1.92 -4.40
C THR A 219 -38.85 0.44 -4.72
N PRO A 220 -40.08 -0.06 -4.55
CA PRO A 220 -40.43 -1.43 -4.96
C PRO A 220 -40.07 -1.74 -6.41
N GLU A 221 -40.21 -0.77 -7.31
CA GLU A 221 -39.85 -0.86 -8.72
C GLU A 221 -38.34 -0.96 -8.91
N GLU A 222 -37.54 -0.15 -8.21
CA GLU A 222 -36.07 -0.22 -8.26
C GLU A 222 -35.56 -1.56 -7.71
N ILE A 223 -36.17 -2.06 -6.64
CA ILE A 223 -35.86 -3.36 -6.06
C ILE A 223 -36.17 -4.48 -7.07
N ALA A 224 -37.36 -4.45 -7.70
CA ALA A 224 -37.75 -5.42 -8.71
C ALA A 224 -36.81 -5.37 -9.94
N ALA A 225 -36.48 -4.18 -10.42
CA ALA A 225 -35.53 -3.98 -11.52
C ALA A 225 -34.15 -4.53 -11.18
N ARG A 226 -33.65 -4.32 -9.95
CA ARG A 226 -32.40 -4.90 -9.46
C ARG A 226 -32.43 -6.43 -9.48
N HIS A 227 -33.53 -7.05 -9.06
CA HIS A 227 -33.68 -8.50 -9.10
C HIS A 227 -33.65 -9.05 -10.53
N GLN A 228 -34.37 -8.41 -11.45
CA GLN A 228 -34.36 -8.78 -12.86
C GLN A 228 -32.98 -8.63 -13.49
N ALA A 229 -32.30 -7.50 -13.26
CA ALA A 229 -30.95 -7.24 -13.76
C ALA A 229 -29.93 -8.24 -13.20
N SER A 230 -30.03 -8.56 -11.91
CA SER A 230 -29.18 -9.58 -11.28
C SER A 230 -29.39 -10.96 -11.90
N GLN A 231 -30.64 -11.36 -12.15
CA GLN A 231 -30.94 -12.67 -12.75
C GLN A 231 -30.38 -12.73 -14.19
N ALA A 232 -30.65 -11.71 -15.00
CA ALA A 232 -30.14 -11.63 -16.36
C ALA A 232 -28.61 -11.72 -16.41
N PHE A 233 -27.91 -11.01 -15.51
CA PHE A 233 -26.46 -11.09 -15.41
C PHE A 233 -25.96 -12.50 -15.09
N TYR A 234 -26.58 -13.21 -14.15
CA TYR A 234 -26.17 -14.58 -13.81
C TYR A 234 -26.47 -15.57 -14.94
N ASP A 235 -27.58 -15.40 -15.64
CA ASP A 235 -27.93 -16.23 -16.79
C ASP A 235 -26.93 -16.03 -17.93
N GLU A 236 -26.56 -14.79 -18.24
CA GLU A 236 -25.54 -14.47 -19.26
C GLU A 236 -24.14 -14.93 -18.85
N LYS A 237 -23.79 -14.76 -17.57
CA LYS A 237 -22.53 -15.28 -17.01
C LYS A 237 -22.45 -16.80 -17.14
N ALA A 238 -23.55 -17.52 -16.90
CA ALA A 238 -23.60 -18.97 -17.05
C ALA A 238 -23.46 -19.41 -18.51
N ARG A 239 -24.10 -18.71 -19.45
CA ARG A 239 -24.05 -18.99 -20.90
C ARG A 239 -22.66 -18.79 -21.53
N THR A 240 -21.83 -17.97 -20.91
CA THR A 240 -20.53 -17.54 -21.46
C THR A 240 -19.34 -18.21 -20.80
N LYS A 241 -19.54 -19.30 -20.03
CA LYS A 241 -18.45 -20.07 -19.43
C LYS A 241 -17.52 -20.62 -20.50
N VAL A 242 -16.22 -20.48 -20.26
CA VAL A 242 -15.13 -20.99 -21.10
C VAL A 242 -14.29 -21.93 -20.26
N LYS A 243 -13.91 -23.07 -20.82
CA LYS A 243 -13.00 -24.03 -20.21
C LYS A 243 -11.56 -23.69 -20.59
N THR A 244 -10.69 -23.56 -19.60
CA THR A 244 -9.25 -23.39 -19.80
C THR A 244 -8.61 -24.68 -20.31
N SER A 245 -7.39 -24.59 -20.84
CA SER A 245 -6.58 -25.75 -21.25
C SER A 245 -6.33 -26.76 -20.13
N TYR A 246 -6.44 -26.32 -18.88
CA TYR A 246 -6.28 -27.16 -17.67
C TYR A 246 -7.62 -27.67 -17.11
N GLY A 247 -8.73 -27.48 -17.84
CA GLY A 247 -10.04 -28.00 -17.47
C GLY A 247 -10.85 -27.17 -16.49
N VAL A 248 -10.32 -26.03 -16.00
CA VAL A 248 -11.04 -25.09 -15.12
C VAL A 248 -12.00 -24.24 -15.94
N GLU A 249 -13.26 -24.11 -15.50
CA GLU A 249 -14.26 -23.25 -16.12
C GLU A 249 -14.30 -21.86 -15.48
N TYR A 250 -14.37 -20.81 -16.31
CA TYR A 250 -14.62 -19.44 -15.86
C TYR A 250 -15.46 -18.68 -16.88
N SER A 251 -16.19 -17.65 -16.46
CA SER A 251 -16.92 -16.78 -17.38
C SER A 251 -16.21 -15.43 -17.52
N PRO A 252 -15.90 -14.98 -18.76
CA PRO A 252 -15.35 -13.65 -19.02
C PRO A 252 -16.44 -12.56 -19.11
N HIS A 253 -17.72 -12.89 -18.86
CA HIS A 253 -18.86 -11.99 -19.08
C HIS A 253 -18.70 -10.63 -18.40
N TYR A 254 -18.46 -10.64 -17.09
CA TYR A 254 -18.26 -9.41 -16.32
C TYR A 254 -17.14 -8.53 -16.90
N GLN A 255 -16.00 -9.13 -17.24
CA GLN A 255 -14.87 -8.41 -17.83
C GLN A 255 -15.22 -7.80 -19.19
N ARG A 256 -16.03 -8.47 -20.02
CA ARG A 256 -16.47 -7.94 -21.32
C ARG A 256 -17.44 -6.78 -21.13
N THR A 257 -18.45 -6.94 -20.28
CA THR A 257 -19.46 -5.91 -19.98
C THR A 257 -18.81 -4.67 -19.37
N SER A 258 -17.93 -4.84 -18.38
CA SER A 258 -17.15 -3.76 -17.74
C SER A 258 -16.33 -2.95 -18.75
N ARG A 259 -15.72 -3.61 -19.75
CA ARG A 259 -14.95 -2.94 -20.81
C ARG A 259 -15.84 -2.20 -21.80
N GLN A 260 -16.98 -2.75 -22.18
CA GLN A 260 -17.94 -2.10 -23.07
C GLN A 260 -18.49 -0.81 -22.46
N MET A 261 -18.80 -0.81 -21.16
CA MET A 261 -19.28 0.37 -20.45
C MET A 261 -18.22 1.47 -20.25
N LYS A 262 -16.92 1.14 -20.40
CA LYS A 262 -15.81 2.11 -20.32
C LYS A 262 -15.42 2.74 -21.65
N ALA A 263 -15.94 2.25 -22.79
CA ALA A 263 -15.68 2.91 -24.07
C ALA A 263 -16.36 4.29 -24.06
N PRO A 264 -15.66 5.38 -24.45
CA PRO A 264 -16.32 6.67 -24.60
C PRO A 264 -17.44 6.50 -25.62
N ALA A 265 -18.63 7.02 -25.32
CA ALA A 265 -19.63 7.26 -26.37
C ALA A 265 -18.94 8.12 -27.44
N GLU A 266 -18.96 7.65 -28.69
CA GLU A 266 -18.49 8.48 -29.81
C GLU A 266 -19.24 9.83 -29.74
N PRO A 267 -18.56 10.97 -29.87
CA PRO A 267 -19.24 12.25 -29.94
C PRO A 267 -20.07 12.28 -31.24
N GLU A 268 -21.40 12.38 -31.10
CA GLU A 268 -22.30 12.81 -32.19
C GLU A 268 -22.06 14.29 -32.55
#